data_AF-A0A2D6A8M5-F1
#
_entry.id   AF-A0A2D6A8M5-F1
#
_cell.length_a   1.000
_cell.length_b   1.000
_cell.length_c   1.000
_cell.angle_alpha   90.00
_cell.angle_beta   90.00
_cell.angle_gamma   90.00
#
_symmetry.space_group_name_H-M   'P 1'
#
loop_
_entity.id
_entity.type
_entity.pdbx_description
1 polymer ?
#
loop_
_entity_poly.entity_id
_entity_poly.type
_entity_poly.pdbx_seq_one_letter_code
_entity_poly.pdbx_strand_id
1 'polypeptide(L)'
;MNYHDYQKRKRKKAKKKKFEEAEMNLTPMIDVVFLLLIFFLCLEFKTLEGKLATNLPKDVGVNTSQAMPIEKLDIRVAQVNWGKQVKSKHDPRRFELEGHKVAYFVNARRISTIPELERVLRKAVKVKVTDAKGKSTARPITIKTSAGVTYGDVTELIDTAIDSGFEEITFGGGEGTRKNPNAK
;
A
#
# COMPACT_ATOMS: atom_id res chain seq x y z
N MET A 1 -52.39 25.73 64.49
CA MET A 1 -51.08 25.70 63.78
C MET A 1 -51.02 26.91 62.85
N ASN A 2 -50.14 27.87 63.12
CA ASN A 2 -50.20 29.23 62.53
C ASN A 2 -49.54 29.28 61.14
N TYR A 3 -50.10 30.04 60.20
CA TYR A 3 -49.60 30.20 58.82
C TYR A 3 -48.16 30.73 58.77
N HIS A 4 -47.75 31.51 59.79
CA HIS A 4 -46.37 31.97 59.97
C HIS A 4 -45.36 30.84 60.17
N ASP A 5 -45.76 29.71 60.78
CA ASP A 5 -44.87 28.56 60.99
C ASP A 5 -44.69 27.73 59.72
N TYR A 6 -45.70 27.70 58.85
CA TYR A 6 -45.61 27.04 57.54
C TYR A 6 -44.56 27.72 56.64
N GLN A 7 -44.53 29.06 56.66
CA GLN A 7 -43.56 29.84 55.89
C GLN A 7 -42.13 29.71 56.41
N LYS A 8 -41.94 29.58 57.74
CA LYS A 8 -40.63 29.32 58.36
C LYS A 8 -40.07 27.94 57.98
N ARG A 9 -40.92 26.91 57.87
CA ARG A 9 -40.50 25.56 57.44
C ARG A 9 -40.17 25.50 55.95
N LYS A 10 -40.91 26.21 55.09
CA LYS A 10 -40.64 26.25 53.65
C LYS A 10 -39.32 26.97 53.32
N ARG A 11 -38.95 27.99 54.11
CA ARG A 11 -37.67 28.73 53.95
C ARG A 11 -36.43 27.94 54.40
N LYS A 12 -36.55 26.97 55.31
CA LYS A 12 -35.42 26.16 55.79
C LYS A 12 -35.03 24.98 54.87
N LYS A 13 -35.82 24.68 53.83
CA LYS A 13 -35.58 23.56 52.91
C LYS A 13 -34.98 23.94 51.55
N ALA A 14 -34.64 25.21 51.33
CA ALA A 14 -33.81 25.60 50.19
C ALA A 14 -32.33 25.60 50.60
N LYS A 15 -31.78 24.41 50.92
CA LYS A 15 -30.33 24.23 51.01
C LYS A 15 -29.77 24.50 49.60
N LYS A 16 -29.14 25.66 49.40
CA LYS A 16 -28.31 25.94 48.22
C LYS A 16 -27.31 24.79 48.09
N LYS A 17 -27.48 23.93 47.08
CA LYS A 17 -26.39 23.07 46.59
C LYS A 17 -25.29 24.04 46.15
N LYS A 18 -24.22 24.14 46.93
CA LYS A 18 -22.97 24.70 46.40
C LYS A 18 -22.56 23.73 45.29
N PHE A 19 -22.51 24.22 44.05
CA PHE A 19 -21.76 23.55 43.00
C PHE A 19 -20.31 23.58 43.50
N GLU A 20 -19.82 22.44 43.98
CA GLU A 20 -18.38 22.24 44.05
C GLU A 20 -17.92 22.22 42.59
N GLU A 21 -17.11 23.20 42.21
CA GLU A 21 -16.42 23.19 40.93
C GLU A 21 -15.60 21.90 40.90
N ALA A 22 -16.00 20.96 40.05
CA ALA A 22 -15.28 19.72 39.87
C ALA A 22 -13.95 20.04 39.18
N GLU A 23 -12.89 20.24 39.96
CA GLU A 23 -11.54 20.36 39.42
C GLU A 23 -11.17 19.05 38.69
N MET A 24 -10.88 19.16 37.40
CA MET A 24 -10.47 18.02 36.59
C MET A 24 -9.06 17.59 36.99
N ASN A 25 -8.91 16.34 37.44
CA ASN A 25 -7.61 15.75 37.69
C ASN A 25 -6.88 15.49 36.36
N LEU A 26 -5.97 16.38 35.97
CA LEU A 26 -5.22 16.29 34.71
C LEU A 26 -4.15 15.19 34.74
N THR A 27 -3.60 14.88 35.90
CA THR A 27 -2.52 13.89 36.07
C THR A 27 -2.84 12.50 35.50
N PRO A 28 -3.99 11.87 35.80
CA PRO A 28 -4.34 10.59 35.17
C PRO A 28 -4.62 10.71 33.67
N MET A 29 -5.07 11.86 33.18
CA MET A 29 -5.25 12.06 31.74
C MET A 29 -3.90 12.09 31.03
N ILE A 30 -2.94 12.85 31.58
CA ILE A 30 -1.57 12.96 31.06
C ILE A 30 -0.92 11.57 30.96
N ASP A 31 -1.07 10.74 32.00
CA ASP A 31 -0.51 9.39 32.03
C ASP A 31 -1.05 8.52 30.87
N VAL A 32 -2.37 8.51 30.68
CA VAL A 32 -3.00 7.76 29.57
C VAL A 32 -2.52 8.27 28.20
N VAL A 33 -2.38 9.58 28.00
CA VAL A 33 -1.87 10.10 26.71
C VAL A 33 -0.38 9.76 26.52
N PHE A 34 0.42 9.83 27.57
CA PHE A 34 1.84 9.47 27.51
C PHE A 34 2.04 7.99 27.17
N LEU A 35 1.27 7.11 27.80
CA LEU A 35 1.28 5.67 27.49
C LEU A 35 0.87 5.39 26.04
N LEU A 36 -0.10 6.14 25.50
CA LEU A 36 -0.48 6.03 24.09
C LEU A 36 0.64 6.51 23.14
N LEU A 37 1.31 7.62 23.45
CA LEU A 37 2.42 8.12 22.63
C LEU A 37 3.60 7.14 22.62
N ILE A 38 3.99 6.61 23.78
CA ILE A 38 5.05 5.59 23.87
C ILE A 38 4.62 4.32 23.13
N PHE A 39 3.36 3.90 23.27
CA PHE A 39 2.82 2.76 22.54
C PHE A 39 2.92 2.95 21.02
N PHE A 40 2.54 4.11 20.48
CA PHE A 40 2.64 4.38 19.04
C PHE A 40 4.07 4.57 18.54
N LEU A 41 4.99 5.06 19.37
CA LEU A 41 6.40 5.20 19.03
C LEU A 41 7.14 3.86 19.06
N CYS A 42 6.78 2.95 19.97
CA CYS A 42 7.34 1.60 20.06
C CYS A 42 6.64 0.58 19.17
N LEU A 43 5.48 0.93 18.59
CA LEU A 43 4.83 0.13 17.56
C LEU A 43 5.64 0.22 16.27
N GLU A 44 6.28 -0.89 15.90
CA GLU A 44 6.66 -1.10 14.51
C GLU A 44 5.37 -1.23 13.70
N PHE A 45 5.03 -0.20 12.92
CA PHE A 45 4.03 -0.34 11.88
C PHE A 45 4.53 -1.41 10.93
N LYS A 46 4.00 -2.63 11.07
CA LYS A 46 4.14 -3.64 10.03
C LYS A 46 3.57 -3.03 8.76
N THR A 47 4.45 -2.65 7.85
CA THR A 47 4.09 -2.41 6.48
C THR A 47 3.33 -3.66 6.05
N LEU A 48 2.07 -3.49 5.61
CA LEU A 48 1.33 -4.61 5.05
C LEU A 48 2.06 -5.01 3.76
N GLU A 49 3.01 -5.93 3.86
CA GLU A 49 3.81 -6.46 2.74
C GLU A 49 2.94 -7.10 1.64
N GLY A 50 1.63 -7.31 1.91
CA GLY A 50 0.67 -7.84 0.94
C GLY A 50 -0.20 -6.80 0.21
N LYS A 51 -0.08 -5.49 0.50
CA LYS A 51 -0.75 -4.46 -0.29
C LYS A 51 0.24 -3.90 -1.30
N LEU A 52 0.04 -4.28 -2.56
CA LEU A 52 0.68 -3.66 -3.71
C LEU A 52 0.54 -2.14 -3.61
N ALA A 53 1.61 -1.44 -3.21
CA ALA A 53 1.66 0.01 -3.15
C ALA A 53 1.77 0.57 -4.58
N THR A 54 0.73 0.36 -5.37
CA THR A 54 0.66 0.84 -6.75
C THR A 54 -0.31 1.98 -6.86
N ASN A 55 0.18 3.08 -7.44
CA ASN A 55 -0.67 4.23 -7.69
C ASN A 55 -1.65 3.90 -8.82
N LEU A 56 -2.90 4.35 -8.67
CA LEU A 56 -3.80 4.42 -9.81
C LEU A 56 -3.20 5.41 -10.83
N PRO A 57 -3.23 5.13 -12.15
CA PRO A 57 -2.68 6.07 -13.11
C PRO A 57 -3.38 7.42 -12.99
N LYS A 58 -2.62 8.47 -12.63
CA LYS A 58 -3.14 9.84 -12.46
C LYS A 58 -3.61 10.46 -13.79
N ASP A 59 -3.29 9.82 -14.92
CA ASP A 59 -3.63 10.22 -16.29
C ASP A 59 -5.02 9.78 -16.77
N VAL A 60 -5.69 8.86 -16.06
CA VAL A 60 -7.01 8.34 -16.46
C VAL A 60 -8.09 8.85 -15.52
N GLY A 61 -8.39 10.15 -15.62
CA GLY A 61 -9.44 10.82 -14.86
C GLY A 61 -9.88 12.12 -15.52
N VAL A 62 -11.11 12.56 -15.24
CA VAL A 62 -11.85 13.66 -15.89
C VAL A 62 -11.27 15.07 -15.66
N ASN A 63 -9.97 15.19 -15.33
CA ASN A 63 -9.30 16.47 -15.20
C ASN A 63 -8.50 16.76 -16.48
N THR A 64 -9.05 17.67 -17.29
CA THR A 64 -8.48 18.26 -18.51
C THR A 64 -7.31 19.21 -18.24
N SER A 65 -6.39 18.83 -17.35
CA SER A 65 -5.10 19.50 -17.22
C SER A 65 -4.17 18.81 -18.21
N GLN A 66 -3.73 19.53 -19.25
CA GLN A 66 -2.68 19.04 -20.15
C GLN A 66 -1.37 18.90 -19.38
N ALA A 67 -1.20 17.76 -18.70
CA ALA A 67 0.10 17.35 -18.19
C ALA A 67 0.94 16.94 -19.40
N MET A 68 2.19 17.43 -19.46
CA MET A 68 3.14 16.88 -20.42
C MET A 68 3.27 15.38 -20.16
N PRO A 69 3.18 14.51 -21.19
CA PRO A 69 3.31 13.07 -20.98
C PRO A 69 4.68 12.76 -20.38
N ILE A 70 4.71 12.39 -19.10
CA ILE A 70 5.92 11.91 -18.45
C ILE A 70 6.28 10.57 -19.10
N GLU A 71 7.52 10.43 -19.58
CA GLU A 71 7.98 9.21 -20.24
C GLU A 71 8.04 8.06 -19.23
N LYS A 72 7.08 7.14 -19.30
CA LYS A 72 6.99 5.97 -18.42
C LYS A 72 7.95 4.87 -18.91
N LEU A 73 8.48 4.08 -17.98
CA LEU A 73 9.22 2.85 -18.31
C LEU A 73 8.25 1.67 -18.29
N ASP A 74 8.00 1.09 -19.46
CA ASP A 74 7.16 -0.10 -19.58
C ASP A 74 7.97 -1.36 -19.30
N ILE A 75 7.51 -2.13 -18.31
CA ILE A 75 8.03 -3.46 -18.00
C ILE A 75 6.93 -4.46 -18.26
N ARG A 76 7.18 -5.40 -19.17
CA ARG A 76 6.27 -6.51 -19.44
C ARG A 76 6.82 -7.77 -18.79
N VAL A 77 5.99 -8.46 -18.03
CA VAL A 77 6.26 -9.83 -17.56
C VAL A 77 5.44 -10.81 -18.39
N ALA A 78 6.12 -11.81 -18.94
CA ALA A 78 5.48 -12.83 -19.75
C ALA A 78 5.97 -14.22 -19.37
N GLN A 79 5.05 -15.16 -19.39
CA GLN A 79 5.33 -16.54 -19.06
C GLN A 79 6.20 -17.21 -20.14
N VAL A 80 7.19 -17.98 -19.68
CA VAL A 80 8.06 -18.83 -20.51
C VAL A 80 7.68 -20.29 -20.36
N ASN A 81 7.38 -20.72 -19.13
CA ASN A 81 6.90 -22.06 -18.84
C ASN A 81 5.74 -22.00 -17.84
N TRP A 82 4.61 -22.61 -18.19
CA TRP A 82 3.45 -22.71 -17.30
C TRP A 82 3.75 -23.48 -16.01
N GLY A 83 4.66 -24.47 -16.11
CA GLY A 83 4.86 -25.43 -15.04
C GLY A 83 3.70 -26.42 -14.93
N LYS A 84 3.82 -27.32 -13.96
CA LYS A 84 2.78 -28.30 -13.61
C LYS A 84 2.23 -27.99 -12.23
N GLN A 85 0.91 -28.04 -12.07
CA GLN A 85 0.30 -27.95 -10.74
C GLN A 85 0.63 -29.22 -9.95
N VAL A 86 1.34 -29.05 -8.84
CA VAL A 86 1.63 -30.09 -7.86
C VAL A 86 1.03 -29.68 -6.52
N LYS A 87 0.65 -30.65 -5.67
CA LYS A 87 0.20 -30.31 -4.31
C LYS A 87 1.38 -29.76 -3.52
N SER A 88 1.16 -28.67 -2.79
CA SER A 88 2.20 -28.11 -1.90
C SER A 88 2.63 -29.16 -0.88
N LYS A 89 3.93 -29.20 -0.59
CA LYS A 89 4.51 -30.06 0.46
C LYS A 89 4.06 -29.65 1.86
N HIS A 90 3.75 -28.37 2.06
CA HIS A 90 3.44 -27.79 3.37
C HIS A 90 1.94 -27.69 3.65
N ASP A 91 1.13 -27.42 2.61
CA ASP A 91 -0.32 -27.30 2.73
C ASP A 91 -1.02 -28.11 1.62
N PRO A 92 -1.62 -29.27 1.92
CA PRO A 92 -2.24 -30.13 0.91
C PRO A 92 -3.48 -29.50 0.25
N ARG A 93 -3.99 -28.37 0.76
CA ARG A 93 -5.07 -27.59 0.13
C ARG A 93 -4.56 -26.59 -0.91
N ARG A 94 -3.25 -26.33 -0.95
CA ARG A 94 -2.60 -25.42 -1.91
C ARG A 94 -1.92 -26.19 -3.03
N PHE A 95 -1.89 -25.57 -4.20
CA PHE A 95 -1.11 -26.04 -5.33
C PHE A 95 0.12 -25.15 -5.51
N GLU A 96 1.24 -25.75 -5.84
CA GLU A 96 2.47 -25.10 -6.27
C GLU A 96 2.66 -25.37 -7.77
N LEU A 97 3.26 -24.43 -8.49
CA LEU A 97 3.61 -24.62 -9.89
C LEU A 97 5.07 -25.08 -10.00
N GLU A 98 5.27 -26.37 -10.24
CA GLU A 98 6.60 -26.91 -10.44
C GLU A 98 7.12 -26.57 -11.83
N GLY A 99 8.30 -25.96 -11.90
CA GLY A 99 8.96 -25.58 -13.16
C GLY A 99 8.37 -24.34 -13.83
N HIS A 100 7.51 -23.59 -13.14
CA HIS A 100 7.02 -22.28 -13.61
C HIS A 100 8.19 -21.34 -13.87
N LYS A 101 8.18 -20.65 -15.01
CA LYS A 101 9.21 -19.66 -15.36
C LYS A 101 8.59 -18.49 -16.11
N VAL A 102 9.05 -17.29 -15.78
CA VAL A 102 8.72 -16.05 -16.49
C VAL A 102 9.97 -15.41 -17.10
N ALA A 103 9.75 -14.47 -18.01
CA ALA A 103 10.76 -13.55 -18.49
C ALA A 103 10.21 -12.12 -18.41
N TYR A 104 11.13 -11.20 -18.12
CA TYR A 104 10.87 -9.78 -18.04
C TYR A 104 11.36 -9.10 -19.32
N PHE A 105 10.59 -8.15 -19.81
CA PHE A 105 10.88 -7.39 -21.01
C PHE A 105 10.91 -5.93 -20.59
N VAL A 106 12.11 -5.35 -20.64
CA VAL A 106 12.33 -3.92 -20.38
C VAL A 106 12.73 -3.30 -21.72
N ASN A 107 11.83 -2.51 -22.30
CA ASN A 107 11.94 -2.06 -23.69
C ASN A 107 12.14 -3.26 -24.65
N ALA A 108 13.21 -3.26 -25.46
CA ALA A 108 13.53 -4.33 -26.40
C ALA A 108 14.33 -5.50 -25.77
N ARG A 109 14.69 -5.43 -24.48
CA ARG A 109 15.56 -6.42 -23.84
C ARG A 109 14.74 -7.47 -23.10
N ARG A 110 14.95 -8.74 -23.45
CA ARG A 110 14.47 -9.89 -22.69
C ARG A 110 15.45 -10.24 -21.57
N ILE A 111 14.93 -10.46 -20.38
CA ILE A 111 15.65 -10.76 -19.15
C ILE A 111 14.98 -11.98 -18.51
N SER A 112 15.76 -12.96 -18.07
CA SER A 112 15.21 -14.23 -17.53
C SER A 112 15.53 -14.46 -16.06
N THR A 113 16.24 -13.54 -15.40
CA THR A 113 16.65 -13.66 -13.99
C THR A 113 16.47 -12.33 -13.27
N ILE A 114 16.12 -12.39 -11.97
CA ILE A 114 15.96 -11.22 -11.11
C ILE A 114 17.26 -10.40 -10.97
N PRO A 115 18.44 -10.99 -10.74
CA PRO A 115 19.67 -10.19 -10.60
C PRO A 115 20.02 -9.39 -11.86
N GLU A 116 19.73 -9.94 -13.04
CA GLU A 116 19.90 -9.19 -14.29
C GLU A 116 18.86 -8.08 -14.43
N LEU A 117 17.61 -8.33 -14.04
CA LEU A 117 16.53 -7.35 -14.03
C LEU A 117 16.89 -6.18 -13.12
N GLU A 118 17.28 -6.45 -11.87
CA GLU A 118 17.71 -5.45 -10.89
C GLU A 118 18.84 -4.58 -11.45
N ARG A 119 19.86 -5.20 -12.08
CA ARG A 119 20.96 -4.45 -12.71
C ARG A 119 20.48 -3.52 -13.81
N VAL A 120 19.47 -3.92 -14.59
CA VAL A 120 18.88 -3.09 -15.65
C VAL A 120 18.05 -1.96 -15.03
N LEU A 121 17.24 -2.26 -14.02
CA LEU A 121 16.40 -1.28 -13.32
C LEU A 121 17.23 -0.23 -12.58
N ARG A 122 18.30 -0.61 -11.88
CA ARG A 122 19.24 0.34 -11.26
C ARG A 122 19.92 1.28 -12.24
N LYS A 123 20.10 0.85 -13.50
CA LYS A 123 20.59 1.74 -14.58
C LYS A 123 19.48 2.67 -15.07
N ALA A 124 18.27 2.16 -15.19
CA ALA A 124 17.12 2.93 -15.65
C ALA A 124 16.69 4.02 -14.65
N VAL A 125 16.75 3.77 -13.33
CA VAL A 125 16.44 4.77 -12.28
C VAL A 125 17.30 6.03 -12.39
N LYS A 126 18.55 5.90 -12.86
CA LYS A 126 19.46 7.05 -13.02
C LYS A 126 18.97 8.04 -14.07
N VAL A 127 18.11 7.59 -14.99
CA VAL A 127 17.47 8.45 -15.99
C VAL A 127 16.31 9.15 -15.30
N LYS A 128 16.53 10.40 -14.89
CA LYS A 128 15.51 11.24 -14.26
C LYS A 128 14.67 11.93 -15.32
N VAL A 129 13.37 12.07 -15.05
CA VAL A 129 12.48 12.95 -15.83
C VAL A 129 12.16 14.17 -14.98
N THR A 130 12.22 15.33 -15.63
CA THR A 130 11.88 16.61 -15.03
C THR A 130 10.42 16.90 -15.33
N ASP A 131 9.62 17.04 -14.27
CA ASP A 131 8.22 17.46 -14.38
C ASP A 131 8.11 18.94 -14.81
N ALA A 132 6.94 19.36 -15.28
CA ALA A 132 6.63 20.74 -15.65
C ALA A 132 6.89 21.75 -14.52
N LYS A 133 6.96 21.28 -13.27
CA LYS A 133 7.31 22.07 -12.07
C LYS A 133 8.82 22.11 -11.77
N GLY A 134 9.67 21.60 -12.66
CA GLY A 134 11.13 21.58 -12.50
C GLY A 134 11.65 20.51 -11.53
N LYS A 135 10.78 19.64 -11.01
CA LYS A 135 11.16 18.55 -10.09
C LYS A 135 11.67 17.36 -10.89
N SER A 136 12.95 17.02 -10.74
CA SER A 136 13.53 15.80 -11.33
C SER A 136 13.26 14.58 -10.44
N THR A 137 12.46 13.64 -10.94
CA THR A 137 12.12 12.39 -10.26
C THR A 137 12.52 11.19 -11.12
N ALA A 138 12.62 10.00 -10.52
CA ALA A 138 12.78 8.78 -11.29
C ALA A 138 11.57 8.57 -12.21
N ARG A 139 11.79 7.98 -13.37
CA ARG A 139 10.71 7.65 -14.32
C ARG A 139 9.67 6.75 -13.66
N PRO A 140 8.36 7.03 -13.77
CA PRO A 140 7.33 6.10 -13.33
C PRO A 140 7.43 4.79 -14.13
N ILE A 141 7.15 3.67 -13.47
CA ILE A 141 7.07 2.35 -14.11
C ILE A 141 5.61 1.99 -14.38
N THR A 142 5.36 1.41 -15.55
CA THR A 142 4.14 0.68 -15.84
C THR A 142 4.45 -0.81 -15.97
N ILE A 143 3.87 -1.63 -15.10
CA ILE A 143 3.98 -3.09 -15.18
C ILE A 143 2.80 -3.63 -16.00
N LYS A 144 3.12 -4.36 -17.07
CA LYS A 144 2.18 -5.06 -17.92
C LYS A 144 2.35 -6.56 -17.72
N THR A 145 1.27 -7.24 -17.40
CA THR A 145 1.27 -8.70 -17.22
C THR A 145 0.68 -9.37 -18.45
N SER A 146 1.22 -10.56 -18.76
CA SER A 146 0.65 -11.44 -19.77
C SER A 146 -0.11 -12.58 -19.10
N ALA A 147 -0.96 -13.25 -19.87
CA ALA A 147 -1.58 -14.50 -19.43
C ALA A 147 -0.56 -15.51 -18.89
N GLY A 148 -0.93 -16.18 -17.80
CA GLY A 148 -0.14 -17.23 -17.17
C GLY A 148 0.94 -16.76 -16.19
N VAL A 149 1.14 -15.44 -16.05
CA VAL A 149 1.93 -14.86 -14.96
C VAL A 149 1.16 -14.98 -13.65
N THR A 150 1.83 -15.36 -12.57
CA THR A 150 1.24 -15.51 -11.24
C THR A 150 1.40 -14.25 -10.39
N TYR A 151 0.67 -14.19 -9.27
CA TYR A 151 0.85 -13.10 -8.29
C TYR A 151 2.28 -13.04 -7.76
N GLY A 152 2.92 -14.20 -7.51
CA GLY A 152 4.29 -14.27 -7.01
C GLY A 152 5.32 -13.66 -7.96
N ASP A 153 5.16 -13.88 -9.27
CA ASP A 153 6.06 -13.29 -10.28
C ASP A 153 5.95 -11.76 -10.32
N VAL A 154 4.74 -11.24 -10.06
CA VAL A 154 4.47 -9.79 -10.04
C VAL A 154 5.01 -9.15 -8.76
N THR A 155 4.86 -9.80 -7.61
CA THR A 155 5.43 -9.30 -6.36
C THR A 155 6.95 -9.25 -6.43
N GLU A 156 7.58 -10.31 -6.95
CA GLU A 156 9.04 -10.34 -7.09
C GLU A 156 9.55 -9.22 -8.01
N LEU A 157 8.84 -8.93 -9.10
CA LEU A 157 9.13 -7.79 -9.97
C LEU A 157 8.98 -6.44 -9.25
N ILE A 158 7.94 -6.30 -8.42
CA ILE A 158 7.68 -5.04 -7.70
C ILE A 158 8.72 -4.80 -6.63
N ASP A 159 9.06 -5.82 -5.86
CA ASP A 159 10.12 -5.75 -4.85
C ASP A 159 11.43 -5.34 -5.51
N THR A 160 11.78 -6.00 -6.63
CA THR A 160 12.96 -5.66 -7.43
C THR A 160 12.95 -4.21 -7.93
N ALA A 161 11.78 -3.68 -8.33
CA ALA A 161 11.64 -2.30 -8.78
C ALA A 161 11.79 -1.29 -7.63
N ILE A 162 11.18 -1.57 -6.48
CA ILE A 162 11.30 -0.75 -5.27
C ILE A 162 12.76 -0.72 -4.81
N ASP A 163 13.41 -1.88 -4.70
CA ASP A 163 14.81 -2.02 -4.30
C ASP A 163 15.80 -1.35 -5.26
N SER A 164 15.37 -1.20 -6.52
CA SER A 164 16.13 -0.47 -7.54
C SER A 164 16.01 1.05 -7.39
N GLY A 165 15.02 1.56 -6.64
CA GLY A 165 14.79 2.98 -6.36
C GLY A 165 13.62 3.61 -7.11
N PHE A 166 12.68 2.82 -7.62
CA PHE A 166 11.46 3.34 -8.24
C PHE A 166 10.37 3.59 -7.19
N GLU A 167 9.79 4.79 -7.21
CA GLU A 167 8.75 5.20 -6.25
C GLU A 167 7.33 5.13 -6.84
N GLU A 168 7.17 5.48 -8.12
CA GLU A 168 5.87 5.47 -8.80
C GLU A 168 5.72 4.22 -9.68
N ILE A 169 5.05 3.20 -9.14
CA ILE A 169 4.72 1.97 -9.87
C ILE A 169 3.22 1.95 -10.16
N THR A 170 2.87 1.68 -11.42
CA THR A 170 1.50 1.57 -11.92
C THR A 170 1.31 0.27 -12.69
N PHE A 171 0.07 -0.20 -12.79
CA PHE A 171 -0.27 -1.35 -13.63
C PHE A 171 -0.92 -0.89 -14.94
N GLY A 172 -0.40 -1.41 -16.04
CA GLY A 172 -0.99 -1.26 -17.37
C GLY A 172 -2.01 -2.37 -17.66
N GLY A 173 -2.82 -2.17 -18.70
CA GLY A 173 -3.73 -3.19 -19.20
C GLY A 173 -2.97 -4.49 -19.55
N GLY A 174 -3.46 -5.62 -19.03
CA GLY A 174 -2.87 -6.93 -19.27
C GLY A 174 -3.12 -7.42 -20.71
N GLU A 175 -2.14 -8.12 -21.28
CA GLU A 175 -2.28 -8.71 -22.60
C GLU A 175 -3.02 -10.05 -22.54
N GLY A 176 -4.34 -9.98 -22.69
CA GLY A 176 -5.24 -11.09 -23.05
C GLY A 176 -5.29 -12.28 -22.08
N THR A 177 -6.27 -13.15 -22.27
CA THR A 177 -6.45 -14.39 -21.50
C THR A 177 -6.07 -15.59 -22.36
N ARG A 178 -4.81 -16.05 -22.29
CA ARG A 178 -4.44 -17.39 -22.76
C ARG A 178 -4.69 -18.39 -21.64
N LYS A 179 -5.42 -19.47 -21.92
CA LYS A 179 -5.66 -20.56 -20.96
C LYS A 179 -4.40 -21.41 -20.82
N ASN A 180 -4.15 -21.92 -19.61
CA ASN A 180 -3.07 -22.86 -19.35
C ASN A 180 -3.33 -24.16 -20.13
N PRO A 181 -2.49 -24.53 -21.11
CA PRO A 181 -2.66 -25.81 -21.81
C PRO A 181 -2.36 -27.02 -20.92
N ASN A 182 -1.67 -26.82 -19.79
CA ASN A 182 -1.32 -27.87 -18.83
C ASN A 182 -2.31 -27.97 -17.65
N ALA A 183 -3.37 -27.17 -17.61
CA ALA A 183 -4.43 -27.33 -16.63
C ALA A 183 -5.25 -28.58 -16.97
N LYS A 184 -5.24 -29.56 -16.06
CA LYS A 184 -6.10 -30.75 -16.12
C LYS A 184 -7.45 -30.46 -15.49
#